data_AF-A0A0Q8RBP5-F1
#
_entry.id   AF-A0A0Q8RBP5-F1
#
_cell.length_a   1.000
_cell.length_b   1.000
_cell.length_c   1.000
_cell.angle_alpha   90.00
_cell.angle_beta   90.00
_cell.angle_gamma   90.00
#
_symmetry.space_group_name_H-M   'P 1'
#
loop_
_entity.id
_entity.type
_entity.pdbx_description
1 polymer ?
#
loop_
_entity_poly.entity_id
_entity_poly.type
_entity_poly.pdbx_seq_one_letter_code
_entity_poly.pdbx_strand_id
1 'polypeptide(L)'
;MTDYKVLGDLIERIKAAASPDPALDADIAEALELRPLPRHDRFYRSARGEDLYLTKWLLPGGRAVDTFAGEFPEFTGSLDIAMSLVPKGWSYSLGSMMGLPLAERWRCHLRDHNDPNDSTRRWLDVDAAMPATSTTAACLKIRYQDLLQAAIAVSRRQPAKG
;
A
#
# COMPACT_ATOMS: atom_id res chain seq x y z
N MET A 1 13.30 2.98 -9.35
CA MET A 1 12.97 4.02 -8.36
C MET A 1 11.70 4.72 -8.80
N THR A 2 10.60 4.46 -8.11
CA THR A 2 9.27 5.02 -8.40
C THR A 2 9.23 6.53 -8.19
N ASP A 3 8.72 7.28 -9.17
CA ASP A 3 8.50 8.74 -9.08
C ASP A 3 7.31 9.07 -8.16
N TYR A 4 7.41 10.15 -7.39
CA TYR A 4 6.31 10.65 -6.56
C TYR A 4 5.05 10.95 -7.39
N LYS A 5 5.19 11.34 -8.66
CA LYS A 5 4.04 11.56 -9.55
C LYS A 5 3.26 10.27 -9.82
N VAL A 6 3.98 9.20 -10.20
CA VAL A 6 3.39 7.87 -10.42
C VAL A 6 2.66 7.39 -9.17
N LEU A 7 3.28 7.59 -8.01
CA LEU A 7 2.69 7.19 -6.74
C LEU A 7 1.44 8.01 -6.39
N GLY A 8 1.44 9.31 -6.70
CA GLY A 8 0.27 10.19 -6.53
C GLY A 8 -0.92 9.74 -7.37
N ASP A 9 -0.70 9.45 -8.65
CA ASP A 9 -1.74 8.97 -9.56
C ASP A 9 -2.30 7.61 -9.12
N LEU A 10 -1.42 6.70 -8.68
CA LEU A 10 -1.82 5.40 -8.15
C LEU A 10 -2.70 5.52 -6.89
N ILE A 11 -2.38 6.43 -5.97
CA ILE A 11 -3.18 6.67 -4.76
C ILE A 11 -4.61 7.09 -5.13
N GLU A 12 -4.79 7.98 -6.10
CA GLU A 12 -6.12 8.43 -6.52
C GLU A 12 -6.93 7.30 -7.18
N ARG A 13 -6.28 6.45 -7.98
CA ARG A 13 -6.91 5.24 -8.54
C ARG A 13 -7.39 4.28 -7.46
N ILE A 14 -6.56 4.02 -6.44
CA ILE A 14 -6.92 3.14 -5.30
C ILE A 14 -8.11 3.71 -4.53
N LYS A 15 -8.15 5.03 -4.29
CA LYS A 15 -9.27 5.69 -3.60
C LYS A 15 -10.58 5.60 -4.38
N ALA A 16 -10.50 5.57 -5.71
CA ALA A 16 -11.65 5.46 -6.60
C ALA A 16 -12.14 4.00 -6.77
N ALA A 17 -11.31 3.00 -6.42
CA ALA A 17 -11.68 1.60 -6.52
C ALA A 17 -12.84 1.26 -5.56
N ALA A 18 -13.93 0.75 -6.11
CA ALA A 18 -15.13 0.36 -5.37
C ALA A 18 -15.15 -1.14 -4.99
N SER A 19 -14.25 -1.94 -5.56
CA SER A 19 -14.09 -3.37 -5.34
C SER A 19 -12.61 -3.75 -5.39
N PRO A 20 -12.24 -4.97 -4.95
CA PRO A 20 -10.88 -5.48 -5.16
C PRO A 20 -10.50 -5.41 -6.64
N ASP A 21 -9.25 -5.01 -6.93
CA ASP A 21 -8.76 -4.75 -8.27
C ASP A 21 -7.35 -5.36 -8.45
N PRO A 22 -7.26 -6.54 -9.07
CA PRO A 22 -5.99 -7.22 -9.31
C PRO A 22 -5.01 -6.43 -10.20
N ALA A 23 -5.50 -5.56 -11.08
CA ALA A 23 -4.64 -4.73 -11.91
C ALA A 23 -4.00 -3.62 -11.08
N LEU A 24 -4.76 -3.02 -10.14
CA LEU A 24 -4.19 -2.11 -9.15
C LEU A 24 -3.21 -2.81 -8.22
N ASP A 25 -3.47 -4.05 -7.82
CA ASP A 25 -2.54 -4.83 -6.99
C ASP A 25 -1.19 -5.08 -7.68
N ALA A 26 -1.20 -5.33 -9.00
CA ALA A 26 0.00 -5.42 -9.81
C ALA A 26 0.76 -4.08 -9.86
N ASP A 27 0.06 -2.98 -10.12
CA ASP A 27 0.65 -1.62 -10.15
C ASP A 27 1.26 -1.25 -8.78
N ILE A 28 0.62 -1.63 -7.68
CA ILE A 28 1.13 -1.44 -6.33
C ILE A 28 2.40 -2.27 -6.11
N ALA A 29 2.38 -3.55 -6.47
CA ALA A 29 3.55 -4.41 -6.34
C ALA A 29 4.74 -3.89 -7.16
N GLU A 30 4.49 -3.38 -8.38
CA GLU A 30 5.51 -2.76 -9.21
C GLU A 30 6.04 -1.46 -8.59
N ALA A 31 5.15 -0.56 -8.15
CA ALA A 31 5.52 0.71 -7.52
C ALA A 31 6.31 0.52 -6.21
N LEU A 32 6.08 -0.59 -5.51
CA LEU A 32 6.80 -1.01 -4.31
C LEU A 32 8.06 -1.82 -4.62
N GLU A 33 8.36 -2.05 -5.90
CA GLU A 33 9.48 -2.85 -6.40
C GLU A 33 9.51 -4.26 -5.81
N LEU A 34 8.33 -4.84 -5.53
CA LEU A 34 8.22 -6.18 -4.95
C LEU A 34 8.67 -7.22 -5.95
N ARG A 35 9.31 -8.26 -5.43
CA ARG A 35 9.74 -9.42 -6.19
C ARG A 35 9.30 -10.69 -5.46
N PRO A 36 8.82 -11.70 -6.20
CA PRO A 36 8.57 -13.00 -5.61
C PRO A 36 9.89 -13.59 -5.12
N LEU A 37 9.84 -14.32 -4.02
CA LEU A 37 10.98 -15.07 -3.53
C LEU A 37 11.32 -16.20 -4.50
N PRO A 38 12.60 -16.40 -4.86
CA PRO A 38 12.99 -17.46 -5.77
C PRO A 38 12.62 -18.84 -5.20
N ARG A 39 11.92 -19.65 -5.99
CA ARG A 39 11.65 -21.09 -5.79
C ARG A 39 11.11 -21.45 -4.40
N HIS A 40 9.83 -21.17 -4.20
CA HIS A 40 9.00 -21.93 -3.26
C HIS A 40 7.87 -22.59 -4.04
N ASP A 41 8.23 -23.48 -4.96
CA ASP A 41 7.28 -24.25 -5.76
C ASP A 41 6.64 -25.31 -4.84
N ARG A 42 5.71 -24.89 -4.00
CA ARG A 42 4.84 -25.82 -3.29
C ARG A 42 3.73 -26.19 -4.25
N PHE A 43 3.83 -27.40 -4.74
CA PHE A 43 2.81 -28.02 -5.57
C PHE A 43 1.66 -28.50 -4.68
N TYR A 44 0.46 -28.04 -4.98
CA TYR A 44 -0.75 -28.55 -4.36
C TYR A 44 -1.64 -29.13 -5.44
N ARG A 45 -2.35 -30.21 -5.11
CA ARG A 45 -3.43 -30.70 -5.96
C ARG A 45 -4.75 -30.26 -5.38
N SER A 46 -5.55 -29.54 -6.15
CA SER A 46 -6.89 -29.13 -5.73
C SER A 46 -7.76 -30.37 -5.50
N ALA A 47 -8.86 -30.22 -4.75
CA ALA A 47 -9.85 -31.30 -4.60
C ALA A 47 -10.48 -31.74 -5.94
N ARG A 48 -10.35 -30.92 -6.99
CA ARG A 48 -10.80 -31.20 -8.36
C ARG A 48 -9.71 -31.81 -9.24
N GLY A 49 -8.51 -32.05 -8.69
CA GLY A 49 -7.40 -32.69 -9.38
C GLY A 49 -6.46 -31.76 -10.14
N GLU A 50 -6.65 -30.44 -10.03
CA GLU A 50 -5.85 -29.41 -10.72
C GLU A 50 -4.54 -29.14 -9.97
N ASP A 51 -3.49 -28.85 -10.73
CA ASP A 51 -2.19 -28.49 -10.19
C ASP A 51 -2.15 -27.01 -9.84
N LEU A 52 -1.98 -26.71 -8.56
CA LEU A 52 -1.90 -25.37 -8.01
C LEU A 52 -0.46 -25.07 -7.62
N TYR A 53 0.02 -23.94 -8.11
CA TYR A 53 1.35 -23.42 -7.81
C TYR A 53 1.18 -22.19 -6.93
N LEU A 54 1.92 -22.13 -5.83
CA LEU A 54 1.96 -20.93 -4.99
C LEU A 54 3.22 -20.12 -5.29
N THR A 55 3.05 -18.80 -5.38
CA THR A 55 4.14 -17.83 -5.47
C THR A 55 4.28 -17.15 -4.12
N LYS A 56 5.48 -17.20 -3.54
CA LYS A 56 5.74 -16.57 -2.25
C LYS A 56 6.29 -15.17 -2.44
N TRP A 57 5.70 -14.18 -1.78
CA TRP A 57 6.10 -12.78 -1.81
C TRP A 57 6.66 -12.35 -0.46
N LEU A 58 7.74 -11.56 -0.46
CA LEU A 58 8.19 -10.85 0.73
C LEU A 58 7.64 -9.43 0.68
N LEU A 59 6.71 -9.14 1.58
CA LEU A 59 6.06 -7.84 1.69
C LEU A 59 6.93 -6.86 2.49
N PRO A 60 6.68 -5.55 2.35
CA PRO A 60 7.21 -4.56 3.29
C PRO A 60 6.91 -4.96 4.74
N GLY A 61 7.82 -4.64 5.66
CA GLY A 61 7.71 -5.08 7.06
C GLY A 61 8.18 -6.52 7.32
N GLY A 62 8.60 -7.26 6.29
CA GLY A 62 9.22 -8.58 6.43
C GLY A 62 8.23 -9.75 6.54
N ARG A 63 6.93 -9.50 6.32
CA ARG A 63 5.91 -10.55 6.24
C ARG A 63 6.03 -11.27 4.90
N ALA A 64 6.02 -12.61 4.91
CA ALA A 64 5.91 -13.39 3.70
C ALA A 64 4.47 -13.89 3.50
N VAL A 65 3.99 -13.88 2.26
CA VAL A 65 2.64 -14.33 1.90
C VAL A 65 2.71 -15.22 0.67
N ASP A 66 1.79 -16.18 0.58
CA ASP A 66 1.64 -17.05 -0.57
C ASP A 66 0.44 -16.58 -1.41
N THR A 67 0.63 -16.42 -2.72
CA THR A 67 -0.44 -16.14 -3.71
C THR A 67 -0.49 -17.31 -4.70
N PHE A 68 -1.56 -17.44 -5.50
CA PHE A 68 -1.52 -18.41 -6.59
C PHE A 68 -0.56 -17.93 -7.71
N ALA A 69 -0.04 -18.86 -8.50
CA ALA A 69 0.98 -18.54 -9.49
C ALA A 69 0.50 -17.53 -10.53
N GLY A 70 1.30 -16.48 -10.70
CA GLY A 70 0.98 -15.35 -11.59
C GLY A 70 0.16 -14.25 -10.91
N GLU A 71 -0.31 -14.46 -9.68
CA GLU A 71 -1.06 -13.45 -8.92
C GLU A 71 -0.12 -12.60 -8.05
N PHE A 72 -0.48 -11.32 -7.94
CA PHE A 72 0.16 -10.35 -7.06
C PHE A 72 -0.51 -10.35 -5.68
N PRO A 73 0.17 -9.86 -4.62
CA PRO A 73 -0.46 -9.72 -3.31
C PRO A 73 -1.68 -8.77 -3.37
N GLU A 74 -2.79 -9.20 -2.78
CA GLU A 74 -4.09 -8.51 -2.83
C GLU A 74 -4.16 -7.25 -1.91
N PHE A 75 -3.44 -6.19 -2.24
CA PHE A 75 -3.44 -4.94 -1.46
C PHE A 75 -4.79 -4.20 -1.45
N THR A 76 -5.62 -4.38 -2.47
CA THR A 76 -6.95 -3.78 -2.59
C THR A 76 -8.06 -4.69 -2.08
N GLY A 77 -7.80 -6.01 -2.00
CA GLY A 77 -8.77 -7.02 -1.57
C GLY A 77 -8.60 -7.52 -0.13
N SER A 78 -7.38 -7.50 0.42
CA SER A 78 -7.07 -8.07 1.73
C SER A 78 -6.52 -7.04 2.69
N LEU A 79 -7.25 -6.80 3.79
CA LEU A 79 -6.81 -5.88 4.84
C LEU A 79 -5.48 -6.33 5.47
N ASP A 80 -5.28 -7.62 5.67
CA ASP A 80 -4.05 -8.19 6.20
C ASP A 80 -2.83 -7.89 5.34
N ILE A 81 -3.01 -7.95 4.01
CA ILE A 81 -1.98 -7.61 3.03
C ILE A 81 -1.76 -6.11 3.03
N ALA A 82 -2.82 -5.29 3.00
CA ALA A 82 -2.73 -3.84 3.09
C ALA A 82 -1.97 -3.38 4.34
N MET A 83 -2.25 -3.99 5.50
CA MET A 83 -1.58 -3.68 6.77
C MET A 83 -0.09 -4.02 6.79
N SER A 84 0.38 -4.91 5.91
CA SER A 84 1.83 -5.14 5.77
C SER A 84 2.59 -3.89 5.28
N LEU A 85 1.88 -2.94 4.66
CA LEU A 85 2.47 -1.69 4.18
C LEU A 85 2.65 -0.65 5.29
N VAL A 86 2.06 -0.86 6.47
CA VAL A 86 2.16 0.09 7.60
C VAL A 86 3.63 0.20 8.02
N PRO A 87 4.23 1.40 7.98
CA PRO A 87 5.64 1.55 8.34
C PRO A 87 5.92 1.17 9.80
N LYS A 88 7.12 0.66 10.05
CA LYS A 88 7.54 0.29 11.41
C LYS A 88 7.48 1.50 12.35
N GLY A 89 6.88 1.32 13.52
CA GLY A 89 6.72 2.37 14.54
C GLY A 89 5.56 3.33 14.27
N TRP A 90 4.71 3.03 13.30
CA TRP A 90 3.43 3.71 13.11
C TRP A 90 2.29 2.91 13.75
N SER A 91 1.28 3.61 14.27
CA SER A 91 -0.02 3.02 14.57
C SER A 91 -1.01 3.31 13.45
N TYR A 92 -2.02 2.44 13.35
CA TYR A 92 -3.13 2.62 12.44
C TYR A 92 -4.45 2.49 13.20
N SER A 93 -5.47 3.17 12.71
CA SER A 93 -6.85 3.02 13.14
C SER A 93 -7.74 2.99 11.90
N LEU A 94 -8.78 2.16 11.94
CA LEU A 94 -9.76 2.04 10.88
C LEU A 94 -11.15 2.29 11.43
N GLY A 95 -11.91 3.16 10.77
CA GLY A 95 -13.27 3.47 11.14
C GLY A 95 -14.17 3.53 9.92
N SER A 96 -15.36 2.92 10.03
CA SER A 96 -16.46 3.18 9.10
C SER A 96 -17.04 4.56 9.37
N MET A 97 -17.18 5.38 8.34
CA MET A 97 -17.82 6.69 8.43
C MET A 97 -19.33 6.55 8.25
N MET A 98 -20.05 6.32 9.35
CA MET A 98 -21.51 6.32 9.34
C MET A 98 -22.07 7.75 9.28
N GLY A 99 -23.01 8.00 8.37
CA GLY A 99 -23.77 9.26 8.30
C GLY A 99 -23.68 10.05 6.99
N LEU A 100 -22.94 9.56 5.98
CA LEU A 100 -22.97 10.13 4.63
C LEU A 100 -23.95 9.32 3.73
N PRO A 101 -24.75 9.97 2.86
CA PRO A 101 -25.94 9.34 2.27
C PRO A 101 -25.65 8.24 1.24
N LEU A 102 -24.41 8.02 0.80
CA LEU A 102 -24.09 7.13 -0.32
C LEU A 102 -22.72 6.47 -0.09
N ALA A 103 -22.74 5.15 0.12
CA ALA A 103 -21.63 4.22 0.36
C ALA A 103 -20.93 4.33 1.73
N GLU A 104 -20.87 3.21 2.47
CA GLU A 104 -19.95 3.06 3.62
C GLU A 104 -18.53 3.37 3.13
N ARG A 105 -17.98 4.51 3.55
CA ARG A 105 -16.58 4.84 3.32
C ARG A 105 -15.78 4.43 4.55
N TRP A 106 -14.62 3.86 4.30
CA TRP A 106 -13.65 3.50 5.31
C TRP A 106 -12.58 4.58 5.38
N ARG A 107 -12.29 5.03 6.60
CA ARG A 107 -11.17 5.92 6.88
C ARG A 107 -10.05 5.13 7.53
N CYS A 108 -8.87 5.19 6.92
CA CYS A 108 -7.63 4.77 7.56
C CYS A 108 -6.91 6.00 8.11
N HIS A 109 -6.62 5.96 9.41
CA HIS A 109 -5.83 6.97 10.12
C HIS A 109 -4.48 6.36 10.51
N LEU A 110 -3.38 6.93 10.02
CA LEU A 110 -2.01 6.53 10.34
C LEU A 110 -1.33 7.59 11.22
N ARG A 111 -0.57 7.15 12.23
CA ARG A 111 0.17 8.02 13.14
C ARG A 111 1.59 7.52 13.39
N ASP A 112 2.57 8.39 13.15
CA ASP A 112 3.98 8.13 13.47
C ASP A 112 4.24 8.28 14.98
N HIS A 113 4.79 7.24 15.62
CA HIS A 113 5.24 7.31 17.01
C HIS A 113 6.74 7.56 17.16
N ASN A 114 7.49 7.54 16.06
CA ASN A 114 8.93 7.79 16.10
C ASN A 114 9.28 9.28 16.07
N ASP A 115 8.29 10.17 15.93
CA ASP A 115 8.50 11.61 15.92
C ASP A 115 8.85 12.11 17.34
N PRO A 116 10.10 12.52 17.60
CA PRO A 116 10.58 12.87 18.93
C PRO A 116 9.98 14.18 19.46
N ASN A 117 9.37 15.01 18.60
CA ASN A 117 8.93 16.34 18.97
C ASN A 117 7.46 16.41 19.40
N ASP A 118 6.66 15.33 19.24
CA ASP A 118 5.21 15.19 19.52
C ASP A 118 4.28 16.33 19.00
N SER A 119 4.86 17.34 18.35
CA SER A 119 4.28 18.61 17.90
C SER A 119 4.12 18.64 16.38
N THR A 120 4.79 17.73 15.67
CA THR A 120 4.62 17.48 14.24
C THR A 120 3.82 16.21 13.94
N ARG A 121 3.29 15.51 14.96
CA ARG A 121 2.48 14.26 14.88
C ARG A 121 1.97 14.05 13.46
N ARG A 122 2.74 13.31 12.68
CA ARG A 122 2.42 13.12 11.27
C ARG A 122 1.23 12.19 11.21
N TRP A 123 0.05 12.79 11.13
CA TRP A 123 -1.19 12.09 10.90
C TRP A 123 -1.56 12.13 9.42
N LEU A 124 -2.14 11.03 8.96
CA LEU A 124 -2.63 10.90 7.61
C LEU A 124 -3.95 10.17 7.64
N ASP A 125 -4.96 10.85 7.09
CA ASP A 125 -6.25 10.25 6.83
C ASP A 125 -6.42 10.04 5.32
N VAL A 126 -6.92 8.87 4.98
CA VAL A 126 -7.40 8.55 3.63
C VAL A 126 -8.72 7.81 3.71
N ASP A 127 -9.68 8.30 2.93
CA ASP A 127 -11.01 7.72 2.79
C ASP A 127 -11.09 6.94 1.47
N ALA A 128 -11.63 5.72 1.50
CA ALA A 128 -11.89 4.89 0.32
C ALA A 128 -13.13 4.00 0.53
N ALA A 129 -13.51 3.23 -0.49
CA ALA A 129 -14.70 2.38 -0.44
C ALA A 129 -14.55 1.16 0.49
N MET A 130 -13.32 0.70 0.76
CA MET A 130 -13.07 -0.53 1.52
C MET A 130 -11.94 -0.33 2.55
N PRO A 131 -11.87 -1.19 3.60
CA PRO A 131 -10.77 -1.14 4.57
C PRO A 131 -9.40 -1.31 3.91
N ALA A 132 -9.28 -2.26 2.98
CA ALA A 132 -8.01 -2.55 2.31
C ALA A 132 -7.55 -1.38 1.42
N THR A 133 -8.44 -0.82 0.59
CA THR A 133 -8.09 0.33 -0.27
C THR A 133 -7.77 1.60 0.52
N SER A 134 -8.51 1.88 1.61
CA SER A 134 -8.20 3.05 2.46
C SER A 134 -6.85 2.89 3.16
N THR A 135 -6.55 1.70 3.69
CA THR A 135 -5.27 1.37 4.33
C THR A 135 -4.10 1.45 3.35
N THR A 136 -4.23 0.82 2.19
CA THR A 136 -3.20 0.81 1.14
C THR A 136 -2.91 2.23 0.66
N ALA A 137 -3.94 3.01 0.35
CA ALA A 137 -3.78 4.39 -0.09
C ALA A 137 -3.12 5.27 0.99
N ALA A 138 -3.48 5.11 2.28
CA ALA A 138 -2.84 5.82 3.38
C ALA A 138 -1.34 5.49 3.49
N CYS A 139 -0.97 4.21 3.39
CA CYS A 139 0.42 3.77 3.46
C CYS A 139 1.25 4.30 2.27
N LEU A 140 0.71 4.26 1.05
CA LEU A 140 1.37 4.82 -0.13
C LEU A 140 1.51 6.35 -0.04
N LYS A 141 0.54 7.04 0.57
CA LYS A 141 0.59 8.49 0.78
C LYS A 141 1.74 8.93 1.69
N ILE A 142 2.14 8.10 2.66
CA ILE A 142 3.36 8.33 3.46
C ILE A 142 4.58 8.35 2.54
N ARG A 143 4.75 7.30 1.74
CA ARG A 143 5.88 7.18 0.80
C ARG A 143 5.90 8.31 -0.22
N TYR A 144 4.74 8.69 -0.74
CA TYR A 144 4.58 9.83 -1.64
C TYR A 144 5.12 11.12 -1.03
N GLN A 145 4.72 11.42 0.21
CA GLN A 145 5.19 12.60 0.92
C GLN A 145 6.70 12.57 1.16
N ASP A 146 7.27 11.41 1.51
CA ASP A 146 8.72 11.27 1.72
C ASP A 146 9.51 11.56 0.43
N LEU A 147 9.06 10.98 -0.69
CA LEU A 147 9.65 11.21 -2.01
C LEU A 147 9.50 12.67 -2.46
N LEU A 148 8.34 13.28 -2.22
CA LEU A 148 8.10 14.69 -2.56
C LEU A 148 9.01 15.62 -1.74
N GLN A 149 9.15 15.39 -0.43
CA GLN A 149 10.04 16.19 0.42
C GLN A 149 11.50 16.04 -0.01
N ALA A 150 11.94 14.82 -0.35
CA ALA A 150 13.27 14.58 -0.88
C ALA A 150 13.50 15.36 -2.19
N ALA A 151 12.55 15.33 -3.13
CA ALA A 151 12.63 16.05 -4.39
C ALA A 151 12.73 17.58 -4.19
N ILE A 152 11.92 18.13 -3.27
CA ILE A 152 11.97 19.57 -2.91
C ILE A 152 13.34 19.94 -2.32
N ALA A 153 13.87 19.11 -1.42
CA ALA A 153 15.17 19.35 -0.80
C ALA A 153 16.33 19.34 -1.82
N VAL A 154 16.28 18.45 -2.81
CA VAL A 154 17.26 18.41 -3.92
C VAL A 154 17.17 19.68 -4.78
N SER A 155 15.95 20.11 -5.14
CA SER A 155 15.74 21.32 -5.95
C SER A 155 16.28 22.58 -5.27
N ARG A 156 16.11 22.71 -3.94
CA ARG A 156 16.63 23.85 -3.15
C ARG A 156 18.16 23.88 -3.03
N ARG A 157 18.84 22.75 -3.25
CA ARG A 157 20.31 22.65 -3.15
C ARG A 157 21.03 22.96 -4.47
N GLN A 158 20.32 23.04 -5.60
CA GLN A 158 20.92 23.47 -6.86
C GLN A 158 20.97 25.01 -6.88
N PRO A 159 22.17 25.64 -6.83
CA PRO A 159 22.25 27.08 -7.00
C PRO A 159 21.71 27.45 -8.38
N ALA A 160 20.94 28.53 -8.47
CA ALA A 160 20.54 29.11 -9.73
C ALA A 160 21.79 29.27 -10.59
N LYS A 161 21.89 28.51 -11.69
CA LYS A 161 22.88 28.79 -12.72
C LYS A 161 22.51 30.17 -13.25
N GLY A 162 23.28 31.18 -12.83
CA GLY A 162 23.20 32.55 -13.32
C GLY A 162 23.56 32.66 -14.79
#